data_AF-A0A0Q5VNJ2-F1
#
_entry.id   AF-A0A0Q5VNJ2-F1
#
_cell.length_a   1.000
_cell.length_b   1.000
_cell.length_c   1.000
_cell.angle_alpha   90.00
_cell.angle_beta   90.00
_cell.angle_gamma   90.00
#
_symmetry.space_group_name_H-M   'P 1'
#
loop_
_entity.id
_entity.type
_entity.pdbx_description
1 polymer ?
#
loop_
_entity_poly.entity_id
_entity_poly.type
_entity_poly.pdbx_seq_one_letter_code
_entity_poly.pdbx_strand_id
1 'polypeptide(L)'
;MADILALVLHHDEQVVLKAVELALDAGVATKTHVLNLLHRLIDGKTIDGPDIDTPQALTLVREPEANVERYDGLRARIAGGRHAS
;
A
#
# COMPACT_ATOMS: atom_id res chain seq x y z
N MET A 1 7.26 12.40 -12.65
CA MET A 1 6.68 13.67 -12.16
C MET A 1 5.44 14.08 -12.94
N ALA A 2 5.44 14.01 -14.28
CA ALA A 2 4.25 14.27 -15.10
C ALA A 2 3.01 13.47 -14.65
N ASP A 3 3.18 12.17 -14.36
CA ASP A 3 2.08 11.31 -13.89
C ASP A 3 1.46 11.75 -12.56
N ILE A 4 2.22 12.41 -11.68
CA ILE A 4 1.71 12.93 -10.41
C ILE A 4 0.89 14.21 -10.64
N LEU A 5 1.36 15.08 -11.52
CA LEU A 5 0.64 16.30 -11.90
C LEU A 5 -0.69 15.97 -12.59
N ALA A 6 -0.73 14.88 -13.37
CA ALA A 6 -1.96 14.41 -14.02
C ALA A 6 -3.04 13.95 -13.03
N LEU A 7 -2.70 13.63 -11.77
CA LEU A 7 -3.68 13.20 -10.76
C LEU A 7 -4.72 14.29 -10.45
N VAL A 8 -4.38 15.57 -10.63
CA VAL A 8 -5.29 16.71 -10.43
C VAL A 8 -6.48 16.68 -11.40
N LEU A 9 -6.39 15.93 -12.51
CA LEU A 9 -7.52 15.72 -13.43
C LEU A 9 -8.61 14.82 -12.84
N HIS A 10 -8.28 14.04 -11.80
CA HIS A 10 -9.17 13.02 -11.23
C HIS A 10 -9.42 13.21 -9.73
N HIS A 11 -8.61 14.03 -9.07
CA HIS A 11 -8.66 14.28 -7.64
C HIS A 11 -8.57 15.77 -7.35
N ASP A 12 -9.07 16.16 -6.17
CA ASP A 12 -8.92 17.53 -5.70
C ASP A 12 -7.43 17.91 -5.58
N GLU A 13 -7.06 19.05 -6.16
CA GLU A 13 -5.69 19.54 -6.22
C GLU A 13 -5.04 19.66 -4.84
N GLN A 14 -5.79 20.10 -3.83
CA GLN A 14 -5.26 20.29 -2.48
C GLN A 14 -4.93 18.95 -1.83
N VAL A 15 -5.69 17.91 -2.13
CA VAL A 15 -5.43 16.55 -1.64
C VAL A 15 -4.18 15.97 -2.32
N VAL A 16 -4.01 16.22 -3.63
CA VAL A 16 -2.80 15.81 -4.37
C VAL A 16 -1.57 16.54 -3.84
N LEU A 17 -1.65 17.86 -3.64
CA LEU A 17 -0.58 18.65 -3.05
C LEU A 17 -0.21 18.11 -1.67
N LYS A 18 -1.21 17.86 -0.81
CA LYS A 18 -0.96 17.34 0.54
C LYS A 18 -0.26 15.99 0.54
N ALA A 19 -0.61 15.09 -0.39
CA ALA A 19 0.06 13.81 -0.56
C ALA A 19 1.54 13.97 -0.96
N VAL A 20 1.86 14.96 -1.80
CA VAL A 20 3.24 15.26 -2.21
C VAL A 20 4.05 15.84 -1.06
N GLU A 21 3.49 16.79 -0.30
CA GLU A 21 4.13 17.35 0.89
C GLU A 21 4.49 16.25 1.90
N LEU A 22 3.53 15.39 2.23
CA LEU A 22 3.75 14.27 3.16
C LEU A 22 4.85 13.30 2.66
N ALA A 23 4.92 13.05 1.35
CA ALA A 23 5.98 12.20 0.79
C ALA A 23 7.36 12.84 0.87
N LEU A 24 7.44 14.16 0.74
CA LEU A 24 8.68 14.93 0.89
C LEU A 24 9.14 14.99 2.34
N ASP A 25 8.21 15.23 3.27
CA ASP A 25 8.49 15.25 4.71
C ASP A 25 9.00 13.90 5.21
N ALA A 26 8.46 12.79 4.67
CA ALA A 26 8.95 11.44 4.95
C ALA A 26 10.30 11.11 4.29
N GLY A 27 10.83 11.97 3.42
CA GLY A 27 12.05 11.72 2.64
C GLY A 27 11.88 10.65 1.55
N VAL A 28 10.65 10.24 1.22
CA VAL A 28 10.34 9.18 0.25
C VAL A 28 9.47 9.72 -0.89
N ALA A 29 10.05 10.58 -1.71
CA ALA A 29 9.37 11.25 -2.84
C ALA A 29 9.15 10.33 -4.07
N THR A 30 8.71 9.09 -3.87
CA THR A 30 8.46 8.13 -4.94
C THR A 30 7.00 8.20 -5.42
N LYS A 31 6.76 7.94 -6.71
CA LYS A 31 5.40 7.92 -7.29
C LYS A 31 4.45 7.01 -6.50
N THR A 32 4.92 5.82 -6.16
CA THR A 32 4.13 4.83 -5.41
C THR A 32 3.76 5.33 -4.01
N HIS A 33 4.69 5.99 -3.33
CA HIS A 33 4.43 6.52 -1.99
C HIS A 33 3.40 7.66 -2.02
N VAL A 34 3.52 8.59 -2.98
CA VAL A 34 2.52 9.66 -3.20
C VAL A 34 1.13 9.09 -3.47
N LEU A 35 1.01 8.08 -4.34
CA LEU A 35 -0.27 7.43 -4.64
C LEU A 35 -0.88 6.76 -3.40
N ASN A 36 -0.06 6.13 -2.56
CA ASN A 36 -0.53 5.53 -1.32
C ASN A 36 -1.05 6.57 -0.32
N LEU A 37 -0.35 7.69 -0.16
CA LEU A 37 -0.78 8.79 0.69
C LEU A 37 -2.09 9.42 0.17
N LEU A 38 -2.18 9.63 -1.15
CA LEU A 38 -3.39 10.14 -1.80
C LEU A 38 -4.60 9.23 -1.53
N HIS A 39 -4.45 7.90 -1.70
CA HIS A 39 -5.53 6.96 -1.39
C HIS A 39 -5.95 7.02 0.09
N ARG A 40 -5.01 7.14 1.03
CA ARG A 40 -5.32 7.24 2.46
C ARG A 40 -6.07 8.53 2.81
N LEU A 41 -5.66 9.65 2.22
CA LEU A 41 -6.32 10.95 2.37
C LEU A 41 -7.76 10.92 1.85
N ILE A 42 -8.00 10.27 0.70
CA ILE A 42 -9.34 10.14 0.10
C ILE A 42 -10.22 9.17 0.89
N ASP A 43 -9.68 8.02 1.31
CA ASP A 43 -10.40 7.01 2.07
C ASP A 43 -10.73 7.47 3.51
N GLY A 44 -10.17 8.60 3.96
CA GLY A 44 -10.27 9.06 5.35
C GLY A 44 -9.59 8.11 6.35
N LYS A 45 -8.73 7.20 5.87
CA LYS A 45 -7.94 6.32 6.73
C LYS A 45 -6.86 7.14 7.39
N THR A 46 -6.75 7.03 8.72
CA THR A 46 -5.74 7.73 9.50
C THR A 46 -4.35 7.52 8.90
N ILE A 47 -3.76 8.64 8.47
CA ILE A 47 -2.35 8.74 8.07
C ILE A 47 -1.45 8.74 9.30
N ASP A 48 -1.94 9.33 10.41
CA ASP A 48 -1.31 9.36 11.72
C ASP A 48 -1.59 8.09 12.54
N GLY A 49 -1.46 6.93 11.88
CA GLY A 49 -1.37 5.68 12.64
C GLY A 49 -0.17 5.76 13.60
N PRO A 50 -0.25 5.15 14.80
CA PRO A 50 0.91 5.10 15.68
C PRO A 50 2.09 4.52 14.91
N ASP A 51 3.28 5.07 15.14
CA ASP A 51 4.50 4.53 14.56
C ASP A 51 4.58 3.06 14.99
N ILE A 52 4.55 2.17 13.99
CA ILE A 52 4.57 0.74 14.26
C ILE A 52 6.02 0.42 14.54
N ASP A 53 6.32 0.19 15.81
CA ASP A 53 7.65 -0.24 16.22
C ASP A 53 7.91 -1.60 15.54
N THR A 54 8.63 -1.54 14.42
CA THR A 54 8.89 -2.72 13.62
C THR A 54 9.68 -3.69 14.50
N PRO A 55 9.23 -4.94 14.64
CA PRO A 55 9.97 -5.90 15.44
C PRO A 55 11.39 -5.97 14.90
N GLN A 56 12.35 -6.10 15.82
CA GLN A 56 13.74 -6.32 15.48
C GLN A 56 13.85 -7.44 14.44
N ALA A 57 14.78 -7.29 13.49
CA ALA A 57 14.90 -8.17 12.32
C ALA A 57 14.64 -9.65 12.69
N LEU A 58 13.59 -10.21 12.11
CA LEU A 58 13.16 -11.57 12.44
C LEU A 58 14.26 -12.55 12.04
N THR A 59 14.69 -13.38 12.99
CA THR A 59 15.61 -14.48 12.70
C THR A 59 14.81 -15.70 12.25
N LEU A 60 15.14 -16.23 11.07
CA LEU A 60 14.56 -17.47 10.58
C LEU A 60 15.04 -18.64 11.45
N VAL A 61 14.17 -19.13 12.32
CA VAL A 61 14.41 -20.37 13.11
C VAL A 61 14.11 -21.62 12.28
N ARG A 62 13.24 -21.48 11.27
CA ARG A 62 12.84 -22.55 10.35
C ARG A 62 12.84 -22.02 8.93
N GLU A 63 13.28 -22.86 8.01
CA GLU A 63 13.24 -22.54 6.60
C GLU A 63 11.78 -22.46 6.13
N PRO A 64 11.39 -21.41 5.37
CA PRO A 64 10.04 -21.31 4.86
C PRO A 64 9.77 -22.42 3.84
N GLU A 65 8.70 -23.18 4.06
CA GLU A 65 8.20 -24.13 3.07
C GLU A 65 7.52 -23.37 1.93
N ALA A 66 7.82 -23.75 0.68
CA ALA A 66 7.14 -23.24 -0.51
C ALA A 66 5.73 -23.85 -0.66
N ASN A 67 4.92 -23.79 0.40
CA ASN A 67 3.58 -24.36 0.44
C ASN A 67 2.57 -23.46 -0.29
N VAL A 68 2.48 -23.66 -1.61
CA VAL A 68 1.52 -22.97 -2.49
C VAL A 68 0.07 -23.39 -2.22
N GLU A 69 -0.16 -24.62 -1.75
CA GLU A 69 -1.51 -25.15 -1.47
C GLU A 69 -2.25 -24.34 -0.39
N ARG A 70 -1.51 -23.77 0.57
CA ARG A 70 -2.07 -22.86 1.59
C ARG A 70 -2.77 -21.66 0.96
N TYR A 71 -2.19 -21.08 -0.10
CA TYR A 71 -2.78 -19.94 -0.79
C TYR A 71 -3.93 -20.36 -1.71
N ASP A 72 -3.82 -21.51 -2.37
CA ASP A 72 -4.89 -22.04 -3.23
C ASP A 72 -6.16 -22.32 -2.43
N GLY A 73 -6.03 -22.92 -1.24
CA GLY A 73 -7.15 -23.15 -0.33
C GLY A 73 -7.81 -21.86 0.15
N LEU A 74 -7.04 -20.80 0.40
CA LEU A 74 -7.57 -19.48 0.77
C LEU A 74 -8.30 -18.82 -0.40
N ARG A 75 -7.74 -18.90 -1.61
CA ARG A 75 -8.39 -18.40 -2.83
C ARG A 75 -9.73 -19.08 -3.06
N ALA A 76 -9.79 -20.40 -2.92
CA ALA A 76 -11.03 -21.16 -3.07
C ALA A 76 -12.12 -20.78 -2.03
N ARG A 77 -11.70 -20.38 -0.82
CA ARG A 77 -12.62 -19.93 0.24
C ARG A 77 -13.14 -18.50 0.06
N ILE A 78 -12.33 -17.60 -0.51
CA ILE A 78 -12.68 -16.18 -0.69
C ILE A 78 -13.39 -15.96 -2.03
N ALA A 79 -12.88 -16.56 -3.09
CA ALA A 79 -13.50 -16.55 -4.40
C ALA A 79 -14.30 -17.84 -4.55
N GLY A 80 -15.60 -17.81 -4.22
CA GLY A 80 -16.49 -18.96 -4.42
C GLY A 80 -16.24 -19.63 -5.78
N GLY A 81 -15.60 -20.80 -5.72
CA GLY A 81 -15.21 -21.71 -6.80
C GLY A 81 -15.25 -21.19 -8.24
N ARG A 82 -14.35 -20.28 -8.63
CA ARG A 82 -14.09 -20.04 -10.06
C ARG A 82 -12.59 -20.12 -10.33
N HIS A 83 -12.17 -21.30 -10.77
CA HIS A 83 -10.88 -21.52 -11.38
C HIS A 83 -10.79 -20.69 -12.67
N ALA A 84 -9.77 -19.85 -12.78
CA ALA A 84 -9.34 -19.31 -14.05
C ALA A 84 -8.26 -20.28 -14.58
N SER A 85 -8.69 -21.19 -15.44
CA SER A 85 -7.80 -21.96 -16.32
C SER A 85 -7.30 -21.09 -17.47
#